data_AF-A0A504YVH8-F1
#
_entry.id   AF-A0A504YVH8-F1
#
_cell.length_a   1.000
_cell.length_b   1.000
_cell.length_c   1.000
_cell.angle_alpha   90.00
_cell.angle_beta   90.00
_cell.angle_gamma   90.00
#
_symmetry.space_group_name_H-M   'P 1'
#
loop_
_entity.id
_entity.type
_entity.pdbx_description
1 polymer ?
#
loop_
_entity_poly.entity_id
_entity_poly.type
_entity_poly.pdbx_seq_one_letter_code
_entity_poly.pdbx_strand_id
1 'polypeptide(L)'
;ERIVPPQLSKTRGYYPNIYALILLPNLRYILVESDKHAAGRAVWDECEHTAGKPIPGLFYRVYLSPQVVLSLNDRANHLKLHESQLIITGDKGYCMARATHGVHTGTWYYEATITDQPEGSATRIGWSQMLGELTLSEQRELWFA
;
A
#
# COMPACT_ATOMS: atom_id res chain seq x y z
N GLU A 1 -7.82 16.09 14.85
CA GLU A 1 -6.80 15.47 15.72
C GLU A 1 -5.79 14.74 14.83
N ARG A 2 -4.50 14.98 15.02
CA ARG A 2 -3.45 14.38 14.18
C ARG A 2 -3.20 12.95 14.67
N ILE A 3 -3.59 11.97 13.87
CA ILE A 3 -3.35 10.56 14.17
C ILE A 3 -1.82 10.35 14.12
N VAL A 4 -1.22 10.12 15.27
CA VAL A 4 0.15 9.58 15.34
C VAL A 4 0.08 8.18 14.73
N PRO A 5 0.86 7.87 13.68
CA PRO A 5 0.96 6.51 13.17
C PRO A 5 1.25 5.55 14.31
N PRO A 6 0.48 4.47 14.50
CA PRO A 6 0.91 3.42 15.41
C PRO A 6 2.24 2.88 14.90
N GLN A 7 3.25 2.86 15.77
CA GLN A 7 4.48 2.09 15.56
C GLN A 7 4.06 0.63 15.39
N LEU A 8 4.36 0.01 14.23
CA LEU A 8 4.04 -1.39 14.00
C LEU A 8 4.85 -2.24 14.99
N SER A 9 4.17 -2.87 15.96
CA SER A 9 4.81 -3.58 17.06
C SER A 9 5.24 -5.01 16.66
N LYS A 10 6.54 -5.27 16.85
CA LYS A 10 7.29 -6.52 17.15
C LYS A 10 6.91 -7.92 16.62
N THR A 11 5.79 -8.17 15.95
CA THR A 11 5.42 -9.56 15.56
C THR A 11 5.78 -9.97 14.12
N ARG A 12 6.34 -9.08 13.28
CA ARG A 12 6.50 -9.38 11.83
C ARG A 12 7.80 -8.93 11.13
N GLY A 13 8.89 -8.76 11.86
CA GLY A 13 10.18 -8.35 11.29
C GLY A 13 10.46 -6.86 11.49
N TYR A 14 11.69 -6.57 11.89
CA TYR A 14 12.12 -5.27 12.40
C TYR A 14 12.42 -4.32 11.22
N TYR A 15 11.64 -3.25 11.08
CA TYR A 15 12.05 -2.06 10.32
C TYR A 15 11.92 -0.85 11.25
N PRO A 16 13.02 -0.38 11.86
CA PRO A 16 12.98 0.56 13.00
C PRO A 16 12.45 1.96 12.68
N ASN A 17 12.06 2.26 11.44
CA ASN A 17 11.69 3.60 10.99
C ASN A 17 10.47 3.62 10.03
N ILE A 18 9.61 2.59 10.02
CA ILE A 18 8.41 2.55 9.16
C ILE A 18 7.15 2.83 9.97
N TYR A 19 6.38 3.81 9.51
CA TYR A 19 5.15 4.32 10.13
C TYR A 19 3.97 4.13 9.17
N ALA A 20 2.78 3.84 9.69
CA ALA A 20 1.55 3.83 8.89
C ALA A 20 0.83 5.19 8.97
N LEU A 21 0.95 6.03 7.95
CA LEU A 21 0.19 7.29 7.88
C LEU A 21 -1.20 7.03 7.30
N ILE A 22 -2.21 7.59 7.98
CA ILE A 22 -3.61 7.57 7.55
C ILE A 22 -3.93 8.87 6.83
N LEU A 23 -4.31 8.80 5.56
CA LEU A 23 -4.86 9.95 4.83
C LEU A 23 -6.40 9.94 4.94
N LEU A 24 -6.97 10.91 5.64
CA LEU A 24 -8.41 11.18 5.70
C LEU A 24 -8.86 11.94 4.43
N PRO A 25 -10.09 11.72 3.91
CA PRO A 25 -11.25 11.15 4.61
C PRO A 25 -11.62 9.70 4.24
N ASN A 26 -10.92 9.06 3.30
CA ASN A 26 -11.17 7.66 2.87
C ASN A 26 -10.02 6.71 3.25
N LEU A 27 -9.65 6.77 4.54
CA LEU A 27 -8.76 5.87 5.30
C LEU A 27 -7.81 4.97 4.49
N ARG A 28 -6.88 5.57 3.75
CA ARG A 28 -5.78 4.83 3.13
C ARG A 28 -4.57 4.82 4.06
N TYR A 29 -4.06 3.62 4.34
CA TYR A 29 -2.78 3.44 5.03
C TYR A 29 -1.64 3.48 4.02
N ILE A 30 -0.72 4.40 4.21
CA ILE A 30 0.52 4.46 3.45
C ILE A 30 1.66 4.22 4.43
N LEU A 31 2.53 3.26 4.09
CA LEU A 31 3.78 3.08 4.83
C LEU A 31 4.71 4.22 4.47
N VAL A 32 5.26 4.88 5.49
CA VAL A 32 6.22 5.95 5.32
C VAL A 32 7.43 5.71 6.21
N GLU A 33 8.56 6.28 5.83
CA GLU A 33 9.76 6.31 6.66
C GLU A 33 10.29 7.73 6.77
N SER A 34 11.16 7.98 7.74
CA SER A 34 11.80 9.28 7.89
C SER A 34 12.71 9.57 6.68
N ASP A 35 12.53 10.72 6.04
CA ASP A 35 13.40 11.17 4.97
C ASP A 35 14.67 11.81 5.55
N LYS A 36 15.82 11.24 5.19
CA LYS A 36 17.15 11.73 5.56
C LYS A 36 17.62 12.91 4.70
N HIS A 37 17.00 13.12 3.54
CA HIS A 37 17.35 14.16 2.59
C HIS A 37 16.42 15.37 2.65
N ALA A 38 15.37 15.33 3.48
CA ALA A 38 14.46 16.44 3.62
C ALA A 38 15.19 17.68 4.19
N ALA A 39 15.01 18.82 3.52
CA ALA A 39 15.65 20.07 3.90
C ALA A 39 15.27 20.47 5.33
N GLY A 40 16.26 20.85 6.15
CA GLY A 40 16.06 21.22 7.54
C GLY A 40 15.92 20.03 8.51
N ARG A 41 16.05 18.79 8.04
CA ARG A 41 15.97 17.59 8.90
C ARG A 41 17.04 17.57 9.98
N ALA A 42 18.30 17.83 9.64
CA ALA A 42 19.40 17.84 10.61
C ALA A 42 19.16 18.90 11.71
N VAL A 43 18.76 20.11 11.31
CA VAL A 43 18.42 21.20 12.23
C VAL A 43 17.23 20.86 13.13
N TRP A 44 16.24 20.15 12.59
CA TRP A 44 15.10 19.69 13.37
C TRP A 44 15.51 18.67 14.43
N ASP A 45 16.34 17.69 14.08
CA ASP A 45 16.81 16.64 15.00
C ASP A 45 17.73 17.20 16.11
N GLU A 46 18.50 18.26 15.82
CA GLU A 46 19.39 18.94 16.78
C GLU A 46 18.68 19.94 17.70
N CYS A 47 17.43 20.32 17.40
CA CYS A 47 16.71 21.33 18.17
C CYS A 47 16.06 20.73 19.44
N GLU A 48 16.51 21.11 20.63
CA GLU A 48 15.91 20.62 21.89
C GLU A 48 14.40 20.94 22.01
N HIS A 49 13.95 22.03 21.39
CA HIS A 49 12.54 22.41 21.37
C HIS A 49 11.65 21.52 20.49
N THR A 50 12.23 20.66 19.65
CA THR A 50 11.48 19.70 18.81
C THR A 50 11.43 18.31 19.44
N ALA A 51 12.19 18.07 20.51
CA ALA A 51 12.20 16.80 21.23
C ALA A 51 10.78 16.43 21.71
N GLY A 52 10.34 15.21 21.36
CA GLY A 52 9.02 14.69 21.71
C GLY A 52 7.86 15.29 20.90
N LYS A 53 8.09 16.27 20.01
CA LYS A 53 7.04 16.78 19.11
C LYS A 53 6.80 15.80 17.96
N PRO A 54 5.56 15.68 17.45
CA PRO A 54 5.29 14.91 16.25
C PRO A 54 6.12 15.44 15.08
N ILE A 55 6.85 14.55 14.40
CA ILE A 55 7.66 14.90 13.23
C ILE A 55 6.73 15.46 12.13
N PRO A 56 7.04 16.63 11.56
CA PRO A 56 6.30 17.19 10.42
C PRO A 56 6.20 16.23 9.22
N GLY A 57 5.07 16.29 8.51
CA GLY A 57 4.79 15.49 7.31
C GLY A 57 5.87 15.57 6.23
N LEU A 58 6.50 16.74 6.07
CA LEU A 58 7.54 16.99 5.07
C LEU A 58 8.85 16.22 5.31
N PHE A 59 9.05 15.68 6.51
CA PHE A 59 10.20 14.82 6.84
C PHE A 59 9.90 13.34 6.66
N TYR A 60 8.76 12.99 6.06
CA TYR A 60 8.44 11.61 5.71
C TYR A 60 8.47 11.42 4.20
N ARG A 61 8.90 10.23 3.79
CA ARG A 61 8.76 9.75 2.42
C ARG A 61 8.01 8.42 2.41
N VAL A 62 7.31 8.12 1.32
CA VAL A 62 6.62 6.83 1.16
C VAL A 62 7.65 5.71 1.18
N TYR A 63 7.43 4.74 2.06
CA TYR A 63 8.21 3.52 2.07
C TYR A 63 7.68 2.60 0.97
N LEU A 64 8.55 2.32 0.00
CA LEU A 64 8.31 1.31 -1.02
C LEU A 64 9.16 0.09 -0.68
N SER A 65 8.51 -1.07 -0.64
CA SER A 65 9.22 -2.35 -0.52
C SER A 65 10.27 -2.46 -1.64
N PRO A 66 11.50 -2.93 -1.37
CA PRO A 66 12.52 -3.14 -2.40
C PRO A 66 12.04 -4.08 -3.52
N GLN A 67 11.09 -4.96 -3.21
CA GLN A 67 10.45 -5.86 -4.15
C GLN A 67 9.04 -5.38 -4.48
N VAL A 68 8.71 -5.39 -5.77
CA VAL A 68 7.33 -5.22 -6.25
C VAL A 68 6.53 -6.47 -5.89
N VAL A 69 5.53 -6.29 -5.03
CA VAL A 69 4.67 -7.37 -4.51
C VAL A 69 3.22 -6.87 -4.45
N LEU A 70 2.27 -7.75 -4.16
CA LEU A 70 0.89 -7.36 -3.89
C LEU A 70 0.78 -6.65 -2.53
N SER A 71 0.00 -5.58 -2.48
CA SER A 71 -0.15 -4.76 -1.28
C SER A 71 -1.01 -5.45 -0.23
N LEU A 72 -0.55 -5.44 1.03
CA LEU A 72 -1.31 -5.94 2.17
C LEU A 72 -2.51 -5.06 2.52
N ASN A 73 -2.40 -3.76 2.26
CA ASN A 73 -3.38 -2.74 2.64
C ASN A 73 -4.32 -2.37 1.49
N ASP A 74 -3.90 -2.61 0.25
CA ASP A 74 -4.62 -2.20 -0.96
C ASP A 74 -5.27 -3.42 -1.64
N ARG A 75 -6.12 -4.10 -0.86
CA ARG A 75 -6.83 -5.32 -1.25
C ARG A 75 -8.18 -5.41 -0.54
N ALA A 76 -9.14 -6.10 -1.14
CA ALA A 76 -10.36 -6.47 -0.44
C ALA A 76 -10.06 -7.34 0.79
N ASN A 77 -10.81 -7.12 1.89
CA ASN A 77 -10.62 -7.81 3.17
C ASN A 77 -10.75 -9.35 3.07
N HIS A 78 -11.57 -9.83 2.13
CA HIS A 78 -11.86 -11.25 1.95
C HIS A 78 -10.81 -12.00 1.10
N LEU A 79 -9.91 -11.28 0.43
CA LEU A 79 -8.82 -11.92 -0.31
C LEU A 79 -7.77 -12.52 0.64
N LYS A 80 -7.20 -13.64 0.25
CA LYS A 80 -6.13 -14.32 1.00
C LYS A 80 -4.83 -14.14 0.22
N LEU A 81 -3.85 -13.52 0.86
CA LEU A 81 -2.54 -13.31 0.28
C LEU A 81 -1.55 -14.30 0.88
N HIS A 82 -0.77 -14.96 0.03
CA HIS A 82 0.31 -15.84 0.47
C HIS A 82 1.41 -15.02 1.18
N GLU A 83 2.21 -15.67 2.02
CA GLU A 83 3.28 -15.01 2.80
C GLU A 83 4.31 -14.31 1.90
N SER A 84 4.57 -14.88 0.72
CA SER A 84 5.46 -14.27 -0.29
C SER A 84 4.90 -12.99 -0.92
N GLN A 85 3.60 -12.68 -0.73
CA GLN A 85 2.90 -11.54 -1.35
C GLN A 85 2.88 -11.55 -2.88
N LEU A 86 3.14 -12.70 -3.51
CA LEU A 86 3.11 -12.89 -4.97
C LEU A 86 1.91 -13.71 -5.45
N ILE A 87 1.17 -14.32 -4.54
CA ILE A 87 0.01 -15.17 -4.85
C ILE A 87 -1.18 -14.67 -4.04
N ILE A 88 -2.32 -14.54 -4.71
CA ILE A 88 -3.58 -14.14 -4.11
C ILE A 88 -4.69 -15.07 -4.54
N THR A 89 -5.57 -15.40 -3.60
CA THR A 89 -6.75 -16.23 -3.84
C THR A 89 -7.99 -15.58 -3.23
N GLY A 90 -9.16 -15.87 -3.82
CA GLY A 90 -10.46 -15.38 -3.37
C GLY A 90 -11.51 -16.47 -3.54
N ASP A 91 -12.52 -16.46 -2.67
CA ASP A 91 -13.58 -17.47 -2.62
C ASP A 91 -14.99 -16.89 -2.85
N LYS A 92 -15.16 -15.56 -2.76
CA LYS A 92 -16.48 -14.90 -2.82
C LYS A 92 -16.47 -13.62 -3.67
N GLY A 93 -17.25 -13.65 -4.74
CA GLY A 93 -17.52 -12.48 -5.58
C GLY A 93 -16.27 -11.91 -6.27
N TYR A 94 -16.47 -10.80 -6.98
CA TYR A 94 -15.35 -10.07 -7.58
C TYR A 94 -14.71 -9.16 -6.53
N CYS A 95 -13.42 -9.38 -6.32
CA CYS A 95 -12.58 -8.59 -5.43
C CYS A 95 -11.30 -8.21 -6.16
N MET A 96 -10.68 -7.10 -5.74
CA MET A 96 -9.46 -6.57 -6.33
C MET A 96 -8.35 -6.45 -5.27
N ALA A 97 -7.13 -6.63 -5.73
CA ALA A 97 -5.91 -6.21 -5.03
C ALA A 97 -5.00 -5.47 -6.00
N ARG A 98 -4.15 -4.60 -5.47
CA ARG A 98 -3.17 -3.84 -6.24
C ARG A 98 -1.76 -4.14 -5.78
N ALA A 99 -0.78 -3.90 -6.65
CA ALA A 99 0.64 -3.96 -6.30
C ALA A 99 1.03 -2.84 -5.33
N THR A 100 2.18 -3.00 -4.66
CA THR A 100 2.79 -1.96 -3.80
C THR A 100 3.28 -0.75 -4.59
N HIS A 101 3.47 -0.89 -5.90
CA HIS A 101 4.00 0.13 -6.79
C HIS A 101 2.94 0.56 -7.81
N GLY A 102 2.90 1.86 -8.08
CA GLY A 102 2.15 2.44 -9.20
C GLY A 102 3.11 2.93 -10.28
N VAL A 103 2.61 3.01 -11.51
CA VAL A 103 3.32 3.63 -12.63
C VAL A 103 2.77 5.04 -12.86
N HIS A 104 3.66 6.01 -13.12
CA HIS A 104 3.28 7.40 -13.41
C HIS A 104 3.67 7.81 -14.82
N THR A 105 4.87 7.45 -15.27
CA THR A 105 5.42 7.82 -16.58
C THR A 105 6.29 6.70 -17.14
N GLY A 106 6.45 6.69 -18.46
CA GLY A 106 7.29 5.73 -19.19
C GLY A 106 6.52 4.52 -19.72
N THR A 107 7.27 3.52 -20.21
CA THR A 107 6.72 2.26 -20.74
C THR A 107 7.05 1.13 -19.78
N TRP A 108 6.02 0.40 -19.36
CA TRP A 108 6.13 -0.64 -18.34
C TRP A 108 5.47 -1.92 -18.84
N TYR A 109 5.94 -3.05 -18.32
CA TYR A 109 5.43 -4.38 -18.60
C TYR A 109 5.39 -5.19 -17.31
N TYR A 110 4.39 -6.05 -17.18
CA TYR A 110 4.29 -7.01 -16.08
C TYR A 110 3.68 -8.32 -16.60
N GLU A 111 3.94 -9.38 -15.85
CA GLU A 111 3.38 -10.70 -16.11
C GLU A 111 2.58 -11.17 -14.90
N ALA A 112 1.57 -11.98 -15.17
CA ALA A 112 0.77 -12.64 -14.15
C ALA A 112 0.46 -14.06 -14.60
N THR A 113 0.63 -15.02 -13.70
CA THR A 113 0.37 -16.44 -13.97
C THR A 113 -0.86 -16.87 -13.19
N ILE A 114 -1.83 -17.47 -13.86
CA ILE A 114 -2.98 -18.10 -13.22
C ILE A 114 -2.55 -19.50 -12.78
N THR A 115 -2.39 -19.71 -11.48
CA THR A 115 -1.92 -20.98 -10.92
C THR A 115 -3.04 -22.00 -10.71
N ASP A 116 -4.26 -21.53 -10.46
CA ASP A 116 -5.45 -22.35 -10.24
C ASP A 116 -6.70 -21.60 -10.74
N GLN A 117 -7.62 -22.31 -11.40
CA GLN A 117 -8.87 -21.75 -11.94
C GLN A 117 -9.99 -22.79 -11.87
N PRO A 118 -10.69 -22.90 -10.72
CA PRO A 118 -11.82 -23.81 -10.56
C PRO A 118 -12.97 -23.53 -11.55
N GLU A 119 -13.81 -24.52 -11.79
CA GLU A 119 -15.01 -24.37 -12.64
C GLU A 119 -15.95 -23.28 -12.09
N GLY A 120 -16.45 -22.41 -12.98
CA GLY A 120 -17.28 -21.27 -12.61
C GLY A 120 -16.50 -20.07 -12.04
N SER A 121 -15.17 -20.15 -11.93
CA SER A 121 -14.33 -19.02 -11.55
C SER A 121 -13.87 -18.21 -12.77
N ALA A 122 -13.65 -16.91 -12.55
CA ALA A 122 -13.09 -16.00 -13.54
C ALA A 122 -12.12 -15.02 -12.87
N THR A 123 -11.00 -14.76 -13.53
CA THR A 123 -9.97 -13.82 -13.07
C THR A 123 -9.83 -12.69 -14.08
N ARG A 124 -9.76 -11.45 -13.60
CA ARG A 124 -9.49 -10.26 -14.41
C ARG A 124 -8.15 -9.68 -13.97
N ILE A 125 -7.29 -9.38 -14.93
CA ILE A 125 -5.94 -8.87 -14.72
C ILE A 125 -5.80 -7.61 -15.57
N GLY A 126 -5.29 -6.53 -14.98
CA GLY A 126 -5.13 -5.26 -15.67
C GLY A 126 -4.58 -4.16 -14.76
N TRP A 127 -4.57 -2.95 -15.30
CA TRP A 127 -4.23 -1.74 -14.56
C TRP A 127 -5.48 -1.10 -13.95
N SER A 128 -5.30 -0.39 -12.85
CA SER A 128 -6.37 0.43 -12.26
C SER A 128 -5.81 1.72 -11.70
N GLN A 129 -6.61 2.77 -11.75
CA GLN A 129 -6.30 4.02 -11.06
C GLN A 129 -6.51 3.86 -9.56
N MET A 130 -5.84 4.72 -8.79
CA MET A 130 -5.79 4.66 -7.33
C MET A 130 -7.17 4.72 -6.64
N LEU A 131 -8.17 5.32 -7.28
CA LEU A 131 -9.54 5.48 -6.77
C LEU A 131 -10.48 4.31 -7.14
N GLY A 132 -10.00 3.28 -7.83
CA GLY A 132 -10.83 2.12 -8.16
C GLY A 132 -11.27 1.35 -6.91
N GLU A 133 -12.56 1.03 -6.79
CA GLU A 133 -13.07 0.28 -5.65
C GLU A 133 -12.48 -1.14 -5.57
N LEU A 134 -12.09 -1.54 -4.36
CA LEU A 134 -11.43 -2.84 -4.12
C LEU A 134 -12.41 -4.01 -4.02
N THR A 135 -13.67 -3.73 -3.68
CA THR A 135 -14.76 -4.69 -3.66
C THR A 135 -15.84 -4.16 -4.59
N LEU A 136 -16.22 -4.95 -5.59
CA LEU A 136 -17.29 -4.56 -6.51
C LEU A 136 -18.57 -5.27 -6.08
N SER A 137 -19.52 -4.55 -5.47
CA SER A 137 -20.81 -5.12 -5.08
C SER A 137 -21.73 -5.40 -6.27
N GLU A 138 -21.61 -4.63 -7.35
CA GLU A 138 -22.37 -4.83 -8.59
C GLU A 138 -21.51 -4.44 -9.78
N GLN A 139 -21.40 -5.32 -10.78
CA GLN A 139 -20.78 -4.95 -12.05
C GLN A 139 -21.66 -3.93 -12.77
N ARG A 140 -21.22 -2.68 -12.80
CA ARG A 140 -21.52 -1.78 -13.93
C ARG A 140 -20.19 -1.30 -14.49
N GLU A 141 -19.92 -1.82 -15.67
CA GLU A 141 -18.83 -1.49 -16.60
C GLU A 141 -18.13 -0.18 -16.30
N LEU A 142 -16.90 -0.23 -15.78
CA LEU A 142 -15.95 0.86 -15.95
C LEU A 142 -14.59 0.24 -16.29
N TRP A 143 -14.36 0.19 -17.60
CA TRP A 143 -13.12 -0.20 -18.24
C TRP A 143 -12.20 1.02 -18.37
N PHE A 144 -10.92 0.85 -18.07
CA PHE A 144 -9.87 1.61 -18.76
C PHE A 144 -8.76 0.63 -19.13
N ALA A 145 -8.59 0.45 -20.44
CA ALA A 145 -7.45 -0.22 -21.05
C ALA A 145 -6.21 0.68 -20.97
#